data_AF-A0A2E7P4L7-F1
#
_entry.id   AF-A0A2E7P4L7-F1
#
_cell.length_a   1.000
_cell.length_b   1.000
_cell.length_c   1.000
_cell.angle_alpha   90.00
_cell.angle_beta   90.00
_cell.angle_gamma   90.00
#
_symmetry.space_group_name_H-M   'P 1'
#
loop_
_entity.id
_entity.type
_entity.pdbx_description
1 polymer ?
#
loop_
_entity_poly.entity_id
_entity_poly.type
_entity_poly.pdbx_seq_one_letter_code
_entity_poly.pdbx_strand_id
1 'polypeptide(L)'
;MRKRPAQKRLTKAEKKERADFAEREDRSRKMLKDQIGRAIALRSKEREFHGLAREFLFYQEDMLREYVRAKDAKHPRDIGLAREEIVRKFLVDTGLLPARYAASDRSVRVASTTGHVSGELDILFYDPLDSVSLMRRENAFQVLPVESTYGTIQVKSKATRQDIRDGLENIASYKRLRRISTGGWTVFSGRPKSKQGFGILFAFDTDLDWIDLLNEIKAFAQDKPKHLWCNAIFVLTKGFVLHGTEHRAAFLNDDICAITELQMHGRPDRTGLCFYDLYSLLLDLLKNTDVQPPPVESYFQLPLVAGEHSYKYSMGQFAEFGTCKIHGDFPRKLTEEKLVEVIEWCKAAEPINWIKATDIAYGKAGDNTEAYERQPGDVRIYNPDALPFSDILLMDSPIMRDGQQVNIKSLAFDSIETTGMNIWIPYVYEVTRGIINSCPKCEKTKRQGSTPTVAS
;
A
#
# COMPACT_ATOMS: atom_id res chain seq x y z
N MET A 1 18.68 -2.15 0.79
CA MET A 1 18.95 -0.70 0.96
C MET A 1 20.23 -0.33 0.19
N ARG A 2 20.12 0.32 -0.98
CA ARG A 2 21.29 0.87 -1.67
C ARG A 2 21.86 2.03 -0.84
N LYS A 3 23.18 2.03 -0.57
CA LYS A 3 23.87 3.12 0.14
C LYS A 3 23.67 4.43 -0.65
N ARG A 4 23.23 5.47 0.07
CA ARG A 4 22.96 6.81 -0.47
C ARG A 4 24.24 7.37 -1.14
N PRO A 5 24.17 7.96 -2.34
CA PRO A 5 25.23 8.84 -2.78
C PRO A 5 25.34 10.00 -1.79
N ALA A 6 26.56 10.31 -1.35
CA ALA A 6 26.82 11.42 -0.44
C ALA A 6 26.23 12.72 -1.02
N GLN A 7 25.60 13.54 -0.17
CA GLN A 7 25.09 14.86 -0.58
C GLN A 7 26.24 15.64 -1.23
N LYS A 8 26.15 15.83 -2.55
CA LYS A 8 27.14 16.60 -3.29
C LYS A 8 27.15 18.01 -2.73
N ARG A 9 28.31 18.47 -2.26
CA ARG A 9 28.45 19.83 -1.72
C ARG A 9 28.20 20.82 -2.85
N LEU A 10 27.17 21.65 -2.71
CA LEU A 10 26.84 22.68 -3.70
C LEU A 10 28.03 23.63 -3.90
N THR A 11 28.35 23.90 -5.16
CA THR A 11 29.30 24.93 -5.56
C THR A 11 28.78 26.32 -5.18
N LYS A 12 29.67 27.32 -5.11
CA LYS A 12 29.27 28.70 -4.85
C LYS A 12 28.28 29.23 -5.90
N ALA A 13 28.46 28.82 -7.16
CA ALA A 13 27.58 29.20 -8.26
C ALA A 13 26.16 28.63 -8.08
N GLU A 14 26.03 27.32 -7.81
CA GLU A 14 24.73 26.68 -7.56
C GLU A 14 24.00 27.28 -6.36
N LYS A 15 24.74 27.62 -5.28
CA LYS A 15 24.14 28.29 -4.11
C LYS A 15 23.57 29.67 -4.46
N LYS A 16 24.31 30.45 -5.27
CA LYS A 16 23.87 31.76 -5.72
C LYS A 16 22.63 31.64 -6.60
N GLU A 17 22.63 30.74 -7.58
CA GLU A 17 21.49 30.51 -8.47
C GLU A 17 20.22 30.13 -7.69
N ARG A 18 20.34 29.24 -6.70
CA ARG A 18 19.20 28.87 -5.83
C ARG A 18 18.67 30.06 -5.02
N ALA A 19 19.56 30.90 -4.50
CA ALA A 19 19.18 32.11 -3.77
C ALA A 19 18.48 33.13 -4.69
N ASP A 20 19.06 33.39 -5.87
CA ASP A 20 18.50 34.29 -6.88
C ASP A 20 17.11 33.81 -7.34
N PHE A 21 16.91 32.49 -7.50
CA PHE A 21 15.61 31.90 -7.80
C PHE A 21 14.60 32.18 -6.68
N ALA A 22 14.95 31.93 -5.42
CA ALA A 22 14.07 32.13 -4.28
C ALA A 22 13.65 33.60 -4.14
N GLU A 23 14.59 34.55 -4.29
CA GLU A 23 14.30 35.98 -4.23
C GLU A 23 13.36 36.42 -5.36
N ARG A 24 13.58 35.92 -6.58
CA ARG A 24 12.70 36.21 -7.73
C ARG A 24 11.28 35.69 -7.51
N GLU A 25 11.13 34.49 -6.96
CA GLU A 25 9.81 33.92 -6.65
C GLU A 25 9.08 34.73 -5.59
N ASP A 26 9.77 35.15 -4.51
CA ASP A 26 9.16 35.98 -3.46
C ASP A 26 8.69 37.34 -3.98
N ARG A 27 9.54 38.01 -4.77
CA ARG A 27 9.19 39.28 -5.43
C ARG A 27 7.97 39.12 -6.34
N SER A 28 7.95 38.06 -7.16
CA SER A 28 6.85 37.78 -8.09
C SER A 28 5.55 37.50 -7.33
N ARG A 29 5.62 36.71 -6.26
CA ARG A 29 4.49 36.39 -5.39
C ARG A 29 3.91 37.64 -4.74
N LYS A 30 4.75 38.51 -4.17
CA LYS A 30 4.31 39.75 -3.52
C LYS A 30 3.59 40.67 -4.50
N MET A 31 4.15 40.84 -5.70
CA MET A 31 3.55 41.67 -6.75
C MET A 31 2.18 41.11 -7.19
N LEU A 32 2.09 39.80 -7.46
CA LEU A 32 0.86 39.18 -7.94
C LEU A 32 -0.23 39.18 -6.87
N LYS A 33 0.11 38.89 -5.60
CA LYS A 33 -0.85 38.96 -4.49
C LYS A 33 -1.44 40.36 -4.32
N ASP A 34 -0.62 41.40 -4.42
CA ASP A 34 -1.11 42.79 -4.33
C ASP A 34 -2.09 43.13 -5.46
N GLN A 35 -1.76 42.75 -6.70
CA GLN A 35 -2.66 42.98 -7.84
C GLN A 35 -3.98 42.22 -7.70
N ILE A 36 -3.93 40.96 -7.27
CA ILE A 36 -5.12 40.13 -7.02
C ILE A 36 -5.98 40.73 -5.90
N GLY A 37 -5.36 41.16 -4.79
CA GLY A 37 -6.07 41.80 -3.68
C GLY A 37 -6.79 43.06 -4.12
N ARG A 38 -6.14 43.92 -4.92
CA ARG A 38 -6.77 45.12 -5.50
C ARG A 38 -7.94 44.77 -6.43
N ALA A 39 -7.79 43.75 -7.28
CA ALA A 39 -8.86 43.29 -8.16
C ALA A 39 -10.07 42.75 -7.39
N ILE A 40 -9.84 41.99 -6.33
CA ILE A 40 -10.90 41.46 -5.45
C ILE A 40 -11.63 42.59 -4.74
N ALA A 41 -10.89 43.57 -4.21
CA ALA A 41 -11.48 44.71 -3.52
C ALA A 41 -12.38 45.54 -4.44
N LEU A 42 -12.00 45.71 -5.71
CA LEU A 42 -12.82 46.38 -6.72
C LEU A 42 -14.09 45.59 -7.03
N ARG A 43 -13.97 44.28 -7.34
CA ARG A 43 -15.13 43.43 -7.64
C ARG A 43 -16.11 43.34 -6.48
N SER A 44 -15.61 43.34 -5.24
CA SER A 44 -16.43 43.21 -4.02
C SER A 44 -17.31 44.42 -3.75
N LYS A 45 -17.03 45.57 -4.39
CA LYS A 45 -17.91 46.73 -4.36
C LYS A 45 -19.09 46.60 -5.32
N GLU A 46 -18.96 45.80 -6.39
CA GLU A 46 -19.97 45.72 -7.45
C GLU A 46 -20.95 44.55 -7.26
N ARG A 47 -20.48 43.41 -6.73
CA ARG A 47 -21.27 42.18 -6.62
C ARG A 47 -20.87 41.41 -5.37
N GLU A 48 -21.75 40.54 -4.88
CA GLU A 48 -21.48 39.70 -3.72
C GLU A 48 -20.62 38.48 -4.06
N PHE A 49 -20.88 37.83 -5.20
CA PHE A 49 -20.20 36.62 -5.65
C PHE A 49 -19.45 36.83 -6.98
N HIS A 50 -18.16 36.47 -7.04
CA HIS A 50 -17.30 36.64 -8.23
C HIS A 50 -16.69 35.33 -8.74
N GLY A 51 -17.25 34.20 -8.33
CA GLY A 51 -16.63 32.89 -8.51
C GLY A 51 -15.67 32.53 -7.38
N LEU A 52 -15.04 31.36 -7.54
CA LEU A 52 -14.31 30.68 -6.46
C LEU A 52 -12.95 31.30 -6.13
N ALA A 53 -12.38 32.14 -7.00
CA ALA A 53 -11.02 32.65 -6.80
C ALA A 53 -10.85 33.39 -5.47
N ARG A 54 -11.81 34.24 -5.08
CA ARG A 54 -11.78 34.95 -3.80
C ARG A 54 -11.92 33.99 -2.62
N GLU A 55 -12.89 33.09 -2.68
CA GLU A 55 -13.18 32.15 -1.60
C GLU A 55 -11.97 31.24 -1.32
N PHE A 56 -11.31 30.73 -2.37
CA PHE A 56 -10.12 29.90 -2.20
C PHE A 56 -8.89 30.66 -1.69
N LEU A 57 -8.77 31.96 -1.99
CA LEU A 57 -7.73 32.79 -1.36
C LEU A 57 -7.99 32.90 0.14
N PHE A 58 -9.22 33.17 0.54
CA PHE A 58 -9.59 33.23 1.95
C PHE A 58 -9.40 31.87 2.64
N TYR A 59 -9.83 30.77 2.03
CA TYR A 59 -9.59 29.44 2.58
C TYR A 59 -8.11 29.14 2.75
N GLN A 60 -7.26 29.44 1.76
CA GLN A 60 -5.81 29.21 1.90
C GLN A 60 -5.19 30.09 2.99
N GLU A 61 -5.60 31.36 3.12
CA GLU A 61 -5.14 32.25 4.18
C GLU A 61 -5.59 31.78 5.57
N ASP A 62 -6.84 31.34 5.70
CA ASP A 62 -7.38 30.82 6.95
C ASP A 62 -6.73 29.47 7.32
N MET A 63 -6.51 28.56 6.36
CA MET A 63 -5.73 27.34 6.57
C MET A 63 -4.32 27.64 7.10
N LEU A 64 -3.63 28.63 6.54
CA LEU A 64 -2.31 29.03 7.00
C LEU A 64 -2.37 29.66 8.40
N ARG A 65 -3.41 30.44 8.72
CA ARG A 65 -3.62 31.01 10.05
C ARG A 65 -3.91 29.93 11.09
N GLU A 66 -4.79 28.98 10.79
CA GLU A 66 -5.09 27.83 11.64
C GLU A 66 -3.85 26.95 11.83
N TYR A 67 -3.05 26.72 10.77
CA TYR A 67 -1.78 26.00 10.85
C TYR A 67 -0.77 26.67 11.80
N VAL A 68 -0.67 28.00 11.76
CA VAL A 68 0.20 28.76 12.67
C VAL A 68 -0.29 28.63 14.11
N ARG A 69 -1.61 28.76 14.37
CA ARG A 69 -2.20 28.59 15.70
C ARG A 69 -2.05 27.17 16.26
N ALA A 70 -2.14 26.16 15.40
CA ALA A 70 -1.97 24.76 15.80
C ALA A 70 -0.55 24.45 16.31
N LYS A 71 0.43 25.35 16.14
CA LYS A 71 1.77 25.21 16.74
C LYS A 71 1.77 25.35 18.26
N ASP A 72 0.73 25.96 18.84
CA ASP A 72 0.67 26.26 20.28
C ASP A 72 0.21 25.04 21.12
N ALA A 73 -0.22 23.94 20.48
CA ALA A 73 -0.53 22.69 21.15
C ALA A 73 0.74 22.02 21.68
N LYS A 74 0.69 21.48 22.92
CA LYS A 74 1.88 21.01 23.65
C LYS A 74 2.40 19.63 23.22
N HIS A 75 1.55 18.77 22.66
CA HIS A 75 1.91 17.39 22.33
C HIS A 75 1.98 17.16 20.81
N PRO A 76 3.07 16.59 20.24
CA PRO A 76 3.25 16.41 18.80
C PRO A 76 2.11 15.65 18.08
N ARG A 77 1.49 14.69 18.77
CA ARG A 77 0.35 13.93 18.24
C ARG A 77 -0.88 14.81 18.04
N ASP A 78 -1.16 15.68 18.99
CA ASP A 78 -2.32 16.59 18.95
C ASP A 78 -2.12 17.65 17.87
N ILE A 79 -0.86 18.04 17.63
CA ILE A 79 -0.47 18.91 16.52
C ILE A 79 -0.73 18.22 15.16
N GLY A 80 -0.39 16.94 15.02
CA GLY A 80 -0.65 16.16 13.81
C GLY A 80 -2.14 16.08 13.50
N LEU A 81 -2.92 15.58 14.47
CA LEU A 81 -4.37 15.44 14.37
C LEU A 81 -5.07 16.76 14.09
N ALA A 82 -4.69 17.84 14.78
CA ALA A 82 -5.26 19.17 14.53
C ALA A 82 -5.00 19.63 13.08
N ARG A 83 -3.87 19.28 12.48
CA ARG A 83 -3.50 19.71 11.12
C ARG A 83 -4.18 18.87 10.03
N GLU A 84 -4.37 17.59 10.29
CA GLU A 84 -5.20 16.71 9.46
C GLU A 84 -6.64 17.23 9.45
N GLU A 85 -7.14 17.62 10.63
CA GLU A 85 -8.48 18.17 10.80
C GLU A 85 -8.67 19.50 10.05
N ILE A 86 -7.65 20.37 9.98
CA ILE A 86 -7.71 21.59 9.17
C ILE A 86 -8.04 21.23 7.71
N VAL A 87 -7.24 20.36 7.08
CA VAL A 87 -7.44 20.02 5.67
C VAL A 87 -8.81 19.37 5.44
N ARG A 88 -9.20 18.44 6.33
CA ARG A 88 -10.51 17.79 6.27
C ARG A 88 -11.66 18.78 6.40
N LYS A 89 -11.64 19.65 7.43
CA LYS A 89 -12.63 20.71 7.66
C LYS A 89 -12.80 21.59 6.42
N PHE A 90 -11.70 22.03 5.81
CA PHE A 90 -11.77 22.86 4.62
C PHE A 90 -12.30 22.13 3.39
N LEU A 91 -12.19 20.80 3.30
CA LEU A 91 -12.76 20.03 2.20
C LEU A 91 -14.23 19.66 2.45
N VAL A 92 -14.59 19.31 3.68
CA VAL A 92 -15.90 18.75 4.03
C VAL A 92 -16.86 19.84 4.51
N ASP A 93 -16.47 20.63 5.51
CA ASP A 93 -17.38 21.55 6.21
C ASP A 93 -17.72 22.79 5.38
N THR A 94 -16.88 23.12 4.39
CA THR A 94 -17.12 24.22 3.43
C THR A 94 -18.07 23.82 2.29
N GLY A 95 -18.45 22.54 2.20
CA GLY A 95 -19.26 22.01 1.11
C GLY A 95 -18.51 21.84 -0.22
N LEU A 96 -17.17 21.91 -0.20
CA LEU A 96 -16.35 21.70 -1.40
C LEU A 96 -16.39 20.25 -1.90
N LEU A 97 -16.43 19.26 -0.99
CA LEU A 97 -16.54 17.85 -1.36
C LEU A 97 -17.99 17.51 -1.76
N PRO A 98 -18.24 17.04 -3.00
CA PRO A 98 -19.57 16.61 -3.41
C PRO A 98 -20.09 15.46 -2.54
N ALA A 99 -21.37 15.50 -2.15
CA ALA A 99 -21.99 14.55 -1.21
C ALA A 99 -21.94 13.07 -1.60
N ARG A 100 -21.65 12.75 -2.88
CA ARG A 100 -21.40 11.38 -3.34
C ARG A 100 -20.07 10.79 -2.87
N TYR A 101 -19.21 11.63 -2.30
CA TYR A 101 -17.92 11.23 -1.75
C TYR A 101 -17.93 11.51 -0.25
N ALA A 102 -17.33 10.62 0.53
CA ALA A 102 -17.05 10.86 1.94
C ALA A 102 -15.55 10.89 2.19
N ALA A 103 -15.14 11.67 3.19
CA ALA A 103 -13.78 11.66 3.73
C ALA A 103 -13.80 10.99 5.12
N SER A 104 -12.75 10.24 5.45
CA SER A 104 -12.61 9.62 6.77
C SER A 104 -12.57 10.68 7.88
N ASP A 105 -13.33 10.44 8.95
CA ASP A 105 -13.43 11.28 10.15
C ASP A 105 -12.60 10.74 11.32
N ARG A 106 -11.89 9.64 11.10
CA ARG A 106 -11.13 8.88 12.11
C ARG A 106 -9.95 8.19 11.45
N SER A 107 -9.05 7.67 12.30
CA SER A 107 -7.93 6.85 11.86
C SER A 107 -8.43 5.67 11.03
N VAL A 108 -7.88 5.52 9.83
CA VAL A 108 -8.34 4.52 8.88
C VAL A 108 -7.18 3.76 8.23
N ARG A 109 -7.37 2.45 8.08
CA ARG A 109 -6.58 1.63 7.17
C ARG A 109 -7.47 1.02 6.10
N VAL A 110 -6.86 0.63 5.00
CA VAL A 110 -7.55 -0.05 3.91
C VAL A 110 -6.99 -1.45 3.80
N ALA A 111 -7.87 -2.44 3.67
CA ALA A 111 -7.48 -3.83 3.45
C ALA A 111 -7.90 -4.27 2.05
N SER A 112 -7.16 -5.24 1.50
CA SER A 112 -7.53 -5.96 0.28
C SER A 112 -7.84 -7.41 0.58
N THR A 113 -8.55 -8.08 -0.32
CA THR A 113 -8.84 -9.52 -0.24
C THR A 113 -7.60 -10.41 -0.34
N THR A 114 -6.47 -9.84 -0.76
CA THR A 114 -5.14 -10.49 -0.71
C THR A 114 -4.51 -10.47 0.68
N GLY A 115 -5.21 -9.99 1.71
CA GLY A 115 -4.71 -9.94 3.09
C GLY A 115 -3.79 -8.75 3.39
N HIS A 116 -3.31 -8.03 2.37
CA HIS A 116 -2.52 -6.82 2.55
C HIS A 116 -3.38 -5.69 3.13
N VAL A 117 -2.77 -4.91 4.02
CA VAL A 117 -3.37 -3.75 4.69
C VAL A 117 -2.43 -2.55 4.54
N SER A 118 -2.97 -1.37 4.25
CA SER A 118 -2.19 -0.14 4.18
C SER A 118 -1.64 0.27 5.56
N GLY A 119 -0.70 1.22 5.56
CA GLY A 119 -0.47 2.03 6.75
C GLY A 119 -1.70 2.87 7.12
N GLU A 120 -1.63 3.55 8.26
CA GLU A 120 -2.66 4.48 8.71
C GLU A 120 -2.71 5.69 7.78
N LEU A 121 -3.89 6.02 7.26
CA LEU A 121 -4.11 7.08 6.28
C LEU A 121 -4.79 8.28 6.96
N ASP A 122 -4.33 9.48 6.62
CA ASP A 122 -4.80 10.71 7.27
C ASP A 122 -6.19 11.10 6.75
N ILE A 123 -6.36 11.21 5.42
CA ILE A 123 -7.65 11.52 4.79
C ILE A 123 -7.92 10.52 3.67
N LEU A 124 -8.81 9.56 3.91
CA LEU A 124 -9.28 8.60 2.91
C LEU A 124 -10.61 9.05 2.32
N PHE A 125 -10.69 9.07 1.00
CA PHE A 125 -11.94 9.25 0.26
C PHE A 125 -12.54 7.90 -0.08
N TYR A 126 -13.83 7.73 0.21
CA TYR A 126 -14.55 6.48 -0.02
C TYR A 126 -16.00 6.74 -0.45
N ASP A 127 -16.64 5.70 -0.96
CA ASP A 127 -18.06 5.71 -1.30
C ASP A 127 -18.91 5.52 -0.04
N PRO A 128 -19.68 6.53 0.40
CA PRO A 128 -20.49 6.41 1.61
C PRO A 128 -21.70 5.50 1.45
N LEU A 129 -22.13 5.19 0.21
CA LEU A 129 -23.36 4.45 -0.06
C LEU A 129 -23.13 2.94 -0.03
N ASP A 130 -22.01 2.47 -0.61
CA ASP A 130 -21.71 1.05 -0.77
C ASP A 130 -20.60 0.53 0.17
N SER A 131 -19.97 1.39 0.97
CA SER A 131 -18.87 0.97 1.85
C SER A 131 -19.33 0.26 3.12
N VAL A 132 -18.66 -0.84 3.45
CA VAL A 132 -18.81 -1.58 4.71
C VAL A 132 -17.54 -1.44 5.55
N SER A 133 -17.66 -1.31 6.88
CA SER A 133 -16.49 -1.35 7.76
C SER A 133 -16.13 -2.80 8.08
N LEU A 134 -14.91 -3.22 7.70
CA LEU A 134 -14.39 -4.57 7.97
C LEU A 134 -14.02 -4.77 9.43
N MET A 135 -13.54 -3.70 10.08
CA MET A 135 -13.29 -3.67 11.50
C MET A 135 -13.50 -2.25 12.00
N ARG A 136 -14.22 -2.11 13.11
CA ARG A 136 -14.41 -0.83 13.80
C ARG A 136 -14.08 -1.00 15.28
N ARG A 137 -13.18 -0.14 15.79
CA ARG A 137 -12.89 -0.03 17.22
C ARG A 137 -13.47 1.30 17.69
N GLU A 138 -14.70 1.23 18.21
CA GLU A 138 -15.48 2.38 18.68
C GLU A 138 -15.46 3.54 17.65
N ASN A 139 -14.97 4.70 18.06
CA ASN A 139 -14.81 5.88 17.22
C ASN A 139 -13.34 6.24 16.92
N ALA A 140 -12.39 5.41 17.36
CA ALA A 140 -10.97 5.71 17.19
C ALA A 140 -10.41 5.22 15.85
N PHE A 141 -10.83 4.03 15.41
CA PHE A 141 -10.16 3.33 14.31
C PHE A 141 -11.14 2.52 13.46
N GLN A 142 -10.92 2.52 12.14
CA GLN A 142 -11.65 1.66 11.22
C GLN A 142 -10.77 1.06 10.12
N VAL A 143 -11.18 -0.10 9.61
CA VAL A 143 -10.62 -0.72 8.40
C VAL A 143 -11.72 -0.76 7.33
N LEU A 144 -11.42 -0.22 6.15
CA LEU A 144 -12.31 -0.25 4.99
C LEU A 144 -11.76 -1.19 3.91
N PRO A 145 -12.63 -1.80 3.08
CA PRO A 145 -12.21 -2.59 1.93
C PRO A 145 -11.71 -1.67 0.81
N VAL A 146 -10.69 -2.11 0.06
CA VAL A 146 -10.08 -1.29 -1.00
C VAL A 146 -11.07 -0.97 -2.14
N GLU A 147 -12.04 -1.85 -2.38
CA GLU A 147 -13.05 -1.73 -3.44
C GLU A 147 -13.90 -0.46 -3.35
N SER A 148 -14.22 -0.01 -2.12
CA SER A 148 -15.07 1.17 -1.89
C SER A 148 -14.29 2.47 -1.72
N THR A 149 -12.98 2.47 -1.95
CA THR A 149 -12.11 3.64 -1.73
C THR A 149 -11.73 4.35 -3.03
N TYR A 150 -11.74 5.68 -3.06
CA TYR A 150 -11.30 6.45 -4.21
C TYR A 150 -9.80 6.78 -4.13
N GLY A 151 -9.32 7.17 -2.96
CA GLY A 151 -7.92 7.57 -2.79
C GLY A 151 -7.65 8.24 -1.46
N THR A 152 -6.42 8.68 -1.25
CA THR A 152 -5.98 9.25 0.03
C THR A 152 -5.20 10.56 -0.14
N ILE A 153 -5.25 11.44 0.86
CA ILE A 153 -4.29 12.52 1.08
C ILE A 153 -3.49 12.18 2.33
N GLN A 154 -2.17 12.11 2.19
CA GLN A 154 -1.24 12.10 3.32
C GLN A 154 -0.85 13.54 3.66
N VAL A 155 -1.12 13.97 4.89
CA VAL A 155 -0.86 15.31 5.39
C VAL A 155 0.47 15.30 6.17
N LYS A 156 1.36 16.22 5.79
CA LYS A 156 2.54 16.59 6.56
C LYS A 156 2.44 18.05 6.97
N SER A 157 3.11 18.40 8.05
CA SER A 157 3.05 19.75 8.57
C SER A 157 4.13 20.64 7.97
N LYS A 158 5.31 20.68 8.61
CA LYS A 158 6.53 21.19 8.01
C LYS A 158 7.35 19.99 7.54
N ALA A 159 7.14 19.57 6.30
CA ALA A 159 7.74 18.36 5.77
C ALA A 159 9.25 18.49 5.64
N THR A 160 10.00 17.64 6.34
CA THR A 160 11.42 17.40 6.09
C THR A 160 11.60 16.45 4.90
N ARG A 161 12.85 16.26 4.46
CA ARG A 161 13.18 15.21 3.49
C ARG A 161 12.66 13.83 3.88
N GLN A 162 12.76 13.49 5.16
CA GLN A 162 12.30 12.20 5.66
C GLN A 162 10.78 12.13 5.67
N ASP A 163 10.09 13.20 6.08
CA ASP A 163 8.62 13.25 6.06
C ASP A 163 8.03 13.10 4.65
N ILE A 164 8.69 13.69 3.65
CA ILE A 164 8.29 13.51 2.25
C ILE A 164 8.41 12.03 1.87
N ARG A 165 9.55 11.39 2.16
CA ARG A 165 9.73 9.96 1.86
C ARG A 165 8.72 9.08 2.59
N ASP A 166 8.52 9.29 3.88
CA ASP A 166 7.60 8.50 4.69
C ASP A 166 6.16 8.66 4.20
N GLY A 167 5.79 9.88 3.79
CA GLY A 167 4.48 10.14 3.17
C GLY A 167 4.30 9.43 1.83
N LEU A 168 5.34 9.42 0.98
CA LEU A 168 5.33 8.71 -0.30
C LEU A 168 5.26 7.19 -0.12
N GLU A 169 6.00 6.62 0.85
CA GLU A 169 5.93 5.18 1.17
C GLU A 169 4.56 4.79 1.73
N ASN A 170 3.93 5.65 2.54
CA ASN A 170 2.60 5.37 3.06
C ASN A 170 1.55 5.36 1.94
N ILE A 171 1.61 6.33 1.02
CA ILE A 171 0.79 6.34 -0.20
C ILE A 171 1.03 5.08 -1.03
N ALA A 172 2.30 4.68 -1.24
CA ALA A 172 2.62 3.46 -1.96
C ALA A 172 2.02 2.22 -1.29
N SER A 173 1.99 2.16 0.05
CA SER A 173 1.35 1.06 0.80
C SER A 173 -0.14 0.93 0.48
N TYR A 174 -0.85 2.05 0.30
CA TYR A 174 -2.25 2.06 -0.13
C TYR A 174 -2.39 1.68 -1.61
N LYS A 175 -1.57 2.25 -2.49
CA LYS A 175 -1.66 1.99 -3.95
C LYS A 175 -1.28 0.56 -4.35
N ARG A 176 -0.54 -0.15 -3.49
CA ARG A 176 -0.22 -1.58 -3.64
C ARG A 176 -1.45 -2.49 -3.50
N LEU A 177 -2.46 -2.05 -2.74
CA LEU A 177 -3.64 -2.86 -2.47
C LEU A 177 -4.36 -3.23 -3.76
N ARG A 178 -4.59 -4.53 -3.95
CA ARG A 178 -5.25 -5.06 -5.14
C ARG A 178 -6.75 -5.12 -4.93
N ARG A 179 -7.50 -4.54 -5.85
CA ARG A 179 -8.96 -4.67 -5.91
C ARG A 179 -9.32 -5.93 -6.67
N ILE A 180 -10.38 -6.61 -6.24
CA ILE A 180 -10.95 -7.69 -7.05
C ILE A 180 -11.47 -7.09 -8.36
N SER A 181 -11.04 -7.61 -9.51
CA SER A 181 -11.65 -7.26 -10.79
C SER A 181 -12.85 -8.19 -10.99
N THR A 182 -14.07 -7.66 -10.93
CA THR A 182 -15.24 -8.38 -11.42
C THR A 182 -15.14 -8.43 -12.94
N GLY A 183 -15.09 -9.63 -13.52
CA GLY A 183 -14.75 -9.89 -14.93
C GLY A 183 -15.84 -9.52 -15.94
N GLY A 184 -16.67 -8.52 -15.65
CA GLY A 184 -17.71 -8.07 -16.56
C GLY A 184 -17.15 -7.34 -17.78
N TRP A 185 -17.69 -7.65 -18.96
CA TRP A 185 -17.49 -6.82 -20.14
C TRP A 185 -18.30 -5.53 -19.98
N THR A 186 -17.62 -4.41 -19.79
CA THR A 186 -18.24 -3.09 -19.72
C THR A 186 -17.85 -2.29 -20.96
N VAL A 187 -18.85 -1.90 -21.77
CA VAL A 187 -18.63 -0.98 -22.89
C VAL A 187 -18.62 0.44 -22.35
N PHE A 188 -17.49 1.13 -22.45
CA PHE A 188 -17.34 2.51 -22.00
C PHE A 188 -17.54 3.49 -23.17
N SER A 189 -18.42 4.48 -22.99
CA SER A 189 -18.43 5.68 -23.83
C SER A 189 -17.56 6.76 -23.18
N GLY A 190 -16.28 6.82 -23.53
CA GLY A 190 -15.31 7.79 -22.99
C GLY A 190 -14.04 7.14 -22.44
N ARG A 191 -13.22 7.91 -21.71
CA ARG A 191 -12.01 7.39 -21.07
C ARG A 191 -12.41 6.44 -19.93
N PRO A 192 -11.89 5.20 -19.86
CA PRO A 192 -12.16 4.31 -18.74
C PRO A 192 -11.64 4.92 -17.44
N LYS A 193 -12.37 4.72 -16.34
CA LYS A 193 -11.93 5.13 -15.02
C LYS A 193 -10.75 4.26 -14.55
N SER A 194 -9.88 4.86 -13.74
CA SER A 194 -8.79 4.15 -13.08
C SER A 194 -9.35 3.13 -12.10
N LYS A 195 -8.94 1.86 -12.27
CA LYS A 195 -9.23 0.78 -11.30
C LYS A 195 -8.40 0.87 -10.03
N GLN A 196 -7.38 1.74 -9.99
CA GLN A 196 -6.53 1.94 -8.82
C GLN A 196 -6.93 3.21 -8.08
N GLY A 197 -6.73 3.20 -6.76
CA GLY A 197 -6.90 4.37 -5.93
C GLY A 197 -5.83 5.43 -6.21
N PHE A 198 -6.13 6.70 -5.94
CA PHE A 198 -5.14 7.77 -6.02
C PHE A 198 -4.50 8.06 -4.66
N GLY A 199 -3.35 8.74 -4.67
CA GLY A 199 -2.70 9.22 -3.45
C GLY A 199 -2.07 10.59 -3.67
N ILE A 200 -2.35 11.54 -2.79
CA ILE A 200 -1.78 12.88 -2.82
C ILE A 200 -0.93 13.08 -1.56
N LEU A 201 0.27 13.63 -1.71
CA LEU A 201 1.02 14.13 -0.57
C LEU A 201 0.74 15.62 -0.41
N PHE A 202 0.23 16.03 0.74
CA PHE A 202 -0.01 17.43 1.09
C PHE A 202 0.90 17.82 2.24
N ALA A 203 1.53 18.99 2.15
CA ALA A 203 2.23 19.62 3.25
C ALA A 203 1.82 21.08 3.39
N PHE A 204 1.76 21.60 4.61
CA PHE A 204 1.59 23.05 4.81
C PHE A 204 2.86 23.81 4.39
N ASP A 205 4.02 23.30 4.77
CA ASP A 205 5.32 23.92 4.49
C ASP A 205 6.44 22.87 4.40
N THR A 206 7.65 23.25 3.99
CA THR A 206 8.83 22.37 3.96
C THR A 206 10.13 23.14 4.16
N ASP A 207 11.13 22.51 4.78
CA ASP A 207 12.49 23.04 4.89
C ASP A 207 13.31 22.89 3.59
N LEU A 208 12.88 22.03 2.67
CA LEU A 208 13.55 21.78 1.41
C LEU A 208 13.39 22.97 0.46
N ASP A 209 14.48 23.37 -0.20
CA ASP A 209 14.33 24.25 -1.35
C ASP A 209 13.63 23.52 -2.52
N TRP A 210 13.23 24.29 -3.53
CA TRP A 210 12.45 23.77 -4.65
C TRP A 210 13.16 22.63 -5.41
N ILE A 211 14.47 22.75 -5.62
CA ILE A 211 15.26 21.77 -6.35
C ILE A 211 15.39 20.48 -5.52
N ASP A 212 15.62 20.62 -4.22
CA ASP A 212 15.73 19.51 -3.30
C ASP A 212 14.43 18.72 -3.14
N LEU A 213 13.27 19.41 -3.17
CA LEU A 213 11.94 18.80 -3.19
C LEU A 213 11.75 17.96 -4.47
N LEU A 214 12.01 18.55 -5.65
CA LEU A 214 11.90 17.85 -6.93
C LEU A 214 12.80 16.62 -6.99
N ASN A 215 14.05 16.74 -6.50
CA ASN A 215 15.01 15.64 -6.48
C ASN A 215 14.59 14.50 -5.55
N GLU A 216 14.02 14.80 -4.38
CA GLU A 216 13.55 13.73 -3.46
C GLU A 216 12.39 12.95 -4.07
N ILE A 217 11.43 13.65 -4.68
CA ILE A 217 10.28 13.03 -5.35
C ILE A 217 10.75 12.19 -6.55
N LYS A 218 11.67 12.73 -7.36
CA LYS A 218 12.25 12.01 -8.50
C LYS A 218 13.00 10.75 -8.05
N ALA A 219 13.78 10.83 -6.97
CA ALA A 219 14.52 9.70 -6.42
C ALA A 219 13.57 8.59 -5.93
N PHE A 220 12.45 8.94 -5.29
CA PHE A 220 11.42 7.98 -4.92
C PHE A 220 10.80 7.31 -6.15
N ALA A 221 10.40 8.09 -7.15
CA ALA A 221 9.80 7.59 -8.38
C ALA A 221 10.74 6.64 -9.16
N GLN A 222 12.05 6.89 -9.14
CA GLN A 222 13.05 6.02 -9.79
C GLN A 222 13.27 4.69 -9.06
N ASP A 223 12.95 4.59 -7.77
CA ASP A 223 13.13 3.38 -6.95
C ASP A 223 11.89 2.47 -6.94
N LYS A 224 10.72 2.99 -7.35
CA LYS A 224 9.43 2.30 -7.24
C LYS A 224 8.76 2.14 -8.61
N PRO A 225 7.96 1.08 -8.82
CA PRO A 225 7.16 0.95 -10.02
C PRO A 225 6.10 2.07 -10.10
N LYS A 226 5.78 2.50 -11.32
CA LYS A 226 4.94 3.70 -11.61
C LYS A 226 3.57 3.67 -10.95
N HIS A 227 2.95 2.50 -10.82
CA HIS A 227 1.64 2.35 -10.21
C HIS A 227 1.64 2.67 -8.70
N LEU A 228 2.82 2.72 -8.05
CA LEU A 228 2.96 3.10 -6.64
C LEU A 228 3.29 4.58 -6.43
N TRP A 229 3.54 5.34 -7.51
CA TRP A 229 3.85 6.77 -7.39
C TRP A 229 2.62 7.53 -6.91
N CYS A 230 2.82 8.58 -6.11
CA CYS A 230 1.72 9.49 -5.78
C CYS A 230 1.24 10.24 -7.04
N ASN A 231 -0.01 10.66 -7.02
CA ASN A 231 -0.66 11.37 -8.12
C ASN A 231 -0.25 12.85 -8.18
N ALA A 232 -0.01 13.46 -7.02
CA ALA A 232 0.45 14.84 -6.91
C ALA A 232 1.08 15.11 -5.53
N ILE A 233 1.96 16.10 -5.48
CA ILE A 233 2.56 16.60 -4.24
C ILE A 233 2.26 18.09 -4.13
N PHE A 234 1.61 18.51 -3.05
CA PHE A 234 1.28 19.90 -2.76
C PHE A 234 2.03 20.36 -1.51
N VAL A 235 2.65 21.53 -1.59
CA VAL A 235 3.18 22.27 -0.45
C VAL A 235 2.50 23.63 -0.44
N LEU A 236 1.59 23.87 0.50
CA LEU A 236 0.70 25.03 0.49
C LEU A 236 1.45 26.37 0.36
N THR A 237 2.60 26.51 1.02
CA THR A 237 3.45 27.72 0.96
C THR A 237 4.36 27.81 -0.27
N LYS A 238 4.52 26.74 -1.06
CA LYS A 238 5.51 26.69 -2.17
C LYS A 238 4.90 26.43 -3.54
N GLY A 239 3.83 25.64 -3.65
CA GLY A 239 3.24 25.20 -4.92
C GLY A 239 3.09 23.69 -4.97
N PHE A 240 3.02 23.13 -6.17
CA PHE A 240 2.84 21.70 -6.36
C PHE A 240 3.76 21.11 -7.41
N VAL A 241 3.90 19.79 -7.36
CA VAL A 241 4.77 19.00 -8.21
C VAL A 241 3.97 17.81 -8.77
N LEU A 242 4.12 17.58 -10.07
CA LEU A 242 3.56 16.44 -10.79
C LEU A 242 4.67 15.65 -11.49
N HIS A 243 4.39 14.37 -11.73
CA HIS A 243 5.19 13.55 -12.64
C HIS A 243 4.81 13.88 -14.09
N GLY A 244 5.69 13.56 -15.03
CA GLY A 244 5.39 13.74 -16.45
C GLY A 244 6.51 13.30 -17.37
N THR A 245 6.36 13.71 -18.63
CA THR A 245 7.38 13.63 -19.69
C THR A 245 7.88 15.03 -20.00
N GLU A 246 8.78 15.22 -20.96
CA GLU A 246 9.25 16.56 -21.36
C GLU A 246 8.11 17.52 -21.70
N HIS A 247 7.05 17.03 -22.36
CA HIS A 247 6.00 17.89 -22.92
C HIS A 247 4.68 17.87 -22.14
N ARG A 248 4.52 16.98 -21.16
CA ARG A 248 3.23 16.77 -20.49
C ARG A 248 3.38 16.34 -19.04
N ALA A 249 2.65 17.02 -18.15
CA ALA A 249 2.42 16.58 -16.77
C ALA A 249 1.27 15.56 -16.70
N ALA A 250 1.34 14.65 -15.73
CA ALA A 250 0.39 13.58 -15.49
C ALA A 250 0.05 13.47 -14.00
N PHE A 251 -1.24 13.32 -13.71
CA PHE A 251 -1.72 13.08 -12.35
C PHE A 251 -2.73 11.92 -12.26
N LEU A 252 -3.33 11.48 -13.36
CA LEU A 252 -4.15 10.27 -13.40
C LEU A 252 -3.27 9.03 -13.40
N ASN A 253 -3.71 7.94 -12.76
CA ASN A 253 -2.92 6.70 -12.63
C ASN A 253 -2.46 6.14 -13.97
N ASP A 254 -3.36 6.10 -14.96
CA ASP A 254 -3.03 5.59 -16.30
C ASP A 254 -2.03 6.48 -17.03
N ASP A 255 -2.17 7.81 -16.90
CA ASP A 255 -1.23 8.77 -17.48
C ASP A 255 0.16 8.64 -16.84
N ILE A 256 0.22 8.42 -15.53
CA ILE A 256 1.48 8.18 -14.79
C ILE A 256 2.13 6.87 -15.25
N CYS A 257 1.35 5.79 -15.40
CA CYS A 257 1.86 4.50 -15.87
C CYS A 257 2.42 4.57 -17.30
N ALA A 258 1.87 5.46 -18.13
CA ALA A 258 2.30 5.69 -19.50
C ALA A 258 3.60 6.54 -19.63
N ILE A 259 4.11 7.14 -18.55
CA ILE A 259 5.36 7.93 -18.59
C ILE A 259 6.53 7.04 -18.98
N THR A 260 7.18 7.28 -20.12
CA THR A 260 8.37 6.53 -20.55
C THR A 260 9.64 7.12 -19.95
N GLU A 261 9.79 8.44 -20.02
CA GLU A 261 10.93 9.20 -19.50
C GLU A 261 10.48 10.18 -18.43
N LEU A 262 10.88 9.93 -17.17
CA LEU A 262 10.43 10.72 -16.03
C LEU A 262 11.03 12.14 -16.04
N GLN A 263 10.14 13.12 -16.15
CA GLN A 263 10.39 14.52 -15.85
C GLN A 263 9.50 15.01 -14.70
N MET A 264 10.00 15.96 -13.92
CA MET A 264 9.25 16.57 -12.83
C MET A 264 8.71 17.93 -13.26
N HIS A 265 7.41 18.12 -13.14
CA HIS A 265 6.73 19.38 -13.44
C HIS A 265 6.38 20.10 -12.15
N GLY A 266 7.08 21.19 -11.87
CA GLY A 266 6.82 22.03 -10.71
C GLY A 266 6.08 23.30 -11.07
N ARG A 267 5.03 23.64 -10.31
CA ARG A 267 4.33 24.93 -10.40
C ARG A 267 4.40 25.67 -9.07
N PRO A 268 5.33 26.64 -8.92
CA PRO A 268 5.41 27.46 -7.72
C PRO A 268 4.11 28.26 -7.49
N ASP A 269 3.66 28.35 -6.24
CA ASP A 269 2.50 29.16 -5.88
C ASP A 269 2.90 30.64 -5.83
N ARG A 270 2.51 31.38 -6.86
CA ARG A 270 2.74 32.82 -6.96
C ARG A 270 1.51 33.65 -6.63
N THR A 271 0.33 33.03 -6.57
CA THR A 271 -0.96 33.72 -6.48
C THR A 271 -1.69 33.46 -5.17
N GLY A 272 -1.26 32.49 -4.37
CA GLY A 272 -1.98 32.05 -3.18
C GLY A 272 -3.13 31.08 -3.49
N LEU A 273 -3.07 30.38 -4.63
CA LEU A 273 -4.16 29.51 -5.12
C LEU A 273 -3.76 28.03 -5.16
N CYS A 274 -2.70 27.65 -4.45
CA CYS A 274 -2.25 26.26 -4.35
C CYS A 274 -3.36 25.33 -3.85
N PHE A 275 -4.20 25.78 -2.90
CA PHE A 275 -5.33 25.00 -2.41
C PHE A 275 -6.43 24.80 -3.47
N TYR A 276 -6.62 25.78 -4.37
CA TYR A 276 -7.54 25.63 -5.50
C TYR A 276 -7.00 24.63 -6.53
N ASP A 277 -5.70 24.66 -6.81
CA ASP A 277 -5.05 23.66 -7.66
C ASP A 277 -5.19 22.25 -7.06
N LEU A 278 -5.02 22.10 -5.74
CA LEU A 278 -5.27 20.84 -5.01
C LEU A 278 -6.72 20.39 -5.19
N TYR A 279 -7.69 21.26 -4.91
CA TYR A 279 -9.11 20.96 -4.99
C TYR A 279 -9.52 20.52 -6.40
N SER A 280 -9.08 21.27 -7.42
CA SER A 280 -9.40 20.97 -8.82
C SER A 280 -8.88 19.59 -9.22
N LEU A 281 -7.62 19.30 -8.87
CA LEU A 281 -6.99 18.00 -9.15
C LEU A 281 -7.65 16.86 -8.37
N LEU A 282 -8.01 17.09 -7.10
CA LEU A 282 -8.71 16.13 -6.27
C LEU A 282 -10.07 15.75 -6.87
N LEU A 283 -10.86 16.72 -7.34
CA LEU A 283 -12.15 16.43 -7.97
C LEU A 283 -11.99 15.63 -9.27
N ASP A 284 -10.98 15.93 -10.08
CA ASP A 284 -10.70 15.15 -11.28
C ASP A 284 -10.28 13.72 -10.92
N LEU A 285 -9.47 13.52 -9.88
CA LEU A 285 -9.12 12.18 -9.40
C LEU A 285 -10.35 11.42 -8.89
N LEU A 286 -11.18 12.05 -8.05
CA LEU A 286 -12.43 11.46 -7.54
C LEU A 286 -13.41 11.09 -8.65
N LYS A 287 -13.49 11.90 -9.72
CA LYS A 287 -14.35 11.62 -10.88
C LYS A 287 -13.82 10.46 -11.73
N ASN A 288 -12.50 10.30 -11.81
CA ASN A 288 -11.83 9.35 -12.68
C ASN A 288 -11.32 8.08 -11.97
N THR A 289 -11.61 7.89 -10.68
CA THR A 289 -11.38 6.62 -10.00
C THR A 289 -12.67 5.83 -9.90
N ASP A 290 -12.58 4.55 -10.27
CA ASP A 290 -13.68 3.61 -10.15
C ASP A 290 -13.75 3.04 -8.73
N VAL A 291 -14.96 2.74 -8.26
CA VAL A 291 -15.22 2.03 -7.00
C VAL A 291 -16.34 1.04 -7.24
N GLN A 292 -16.43 0.03 -6.39
CA GLN A 292 -17.49 -0.98 -6.46
C GLN A 292 -17.87 -1.44 -5.06
N PRO A 293 -19.08 -2.00 -4.88
CA PRO A 293 -19.46 -2.66 -3.65
C PRO A 293 -18.43 -3.75 -3.27
N PRO A 294 -18.00 -3.81 -2.00
CA PRO A 294 -17.01 -4.78 -1.57
C PRO A 294 -17.61 -6.20 -1.54
N PRO A 295 -16.91 -7.22 -2.07
CA PRO A 295 -17.31 -8.62 -1.95
C PRO A 295 -17.02 -9.11 -0.53
N VAL A 296 -17.97 -8.90 0.39
CA VAL A 296 -17.81 -9.11 1.84
C VAL A 296 -17.37 -10.54 2.17
N GLU A 297 -17.86 -11.54 1.44
CA GLU A 297 -17.49 -12.94 1.57
C GLU A 297 -15.99 -13.19 1.34
N SER A 298 -15.37 -12.42 0.44
CA SER A 298 -13.93 -12.50 0.16
C SER A 298 -13.07 -11.93 1.29
N TYR A 299 -13.68 -11.21 2.22
CA TYR A 299 -13.03 -10.67 3.43
C TYR A 299 -13.25 -11.53 4.68
N PHE A 300 -14.07 -12.59 4.61
CA PHE A 300 -14.41 -13.43 5.77
C PHE A 300 -13.17 -14.05 6.43
N GLN A 301 -12.28 -14.63 5.60
CA GLN A 301 -10.97 -15.13 6.04
C GLN A 301 -9.91 -14.71 5.03
N LEU A 302 -9.10 -13.72 5.43
CA LEU A 302 -8.03 -13.20 4.61
C LEU A 302 -6.84 -14.18 4.56
N PRO A 303 -6.13 -14.27 3.42
CA PRO A 303 -4.89 -15.02 3.34
C PRO A 303 -3.80 -14.41 4.22
N LEU A 304 -2.79 -15.22 4.54
CA LEU A 304 -1.55 -14.76 5.13
C LEU A 304 -0.73 -14.00 4.07
N VAL A 305 0.10 -13.06 4.52
CA VAL A 305 0.95 -12.24 3.64
C VAL A 305 2.42 -12.43 3.97
N ALA A 306 3.26 -12.43 2.93
CA ALA A 306 4.71 -12.39 3.02
C ALA A 306 5.26 -11.55 1.86
N GLY A 307 5.68 -10.33 2.17
CA GLY A 307 6.10 -9.36 1.16
C GLY A 307 4.93 -8.87 0.31
N GLU A 308 5.08 -8.97 -1.01
CA GLU A 308 4.05 -8.64 -2.02
C GLU A 308 3.10 -9.82 -2.33
N HIS A 309 3.36 -10.99 -1.75
CA HIS A 309 2.64 -12.22 -2.02
C HIS A 309 1.72 -12.61 -0.85
N SER A 310 0.60 -13.26 -1.21
CA SER A 310 -0.36 -13.82 -0.26
C SER A 310 -0.45 -15.33 -0.44
N TYR A 311 -0.71 -16.05 0.65
CA TYR A 311 -0.90 -17.51 0.63
C TYR A 311 -1.96 -17.95 1.65
N LYS A 312 -2.59 -19.10 1.38
CA LYS A 312 -3.51 -19.78 2.30
C LYS A 312 -3.04 -21.21 2.50
N TYR A 313 -3.15 -21.75 3.70
CA TYR A 313 -3.05 -23.19 3.86
C TYR A 313 -4.36 -23.84 3.38
N SER A 314 -4.27 -24.93 2.63
CA SER A 314 -5.44 -25.66 2.13
C SER A 314 -6.26 -26.27 3.27
N MET A 315 -5.63 -26.59 4.41
CA MET A 315 -6.31 -27.04 5.63
C MET A 315 -6.78 -25.88 6.53
N GLY A 316 -6.65 -24.63 6.07
CA GLY A 316 -7.06 -23.44 6.80
C GLY A 316 -6.43 -23.35 8.20
N GLN A 317 -7.27 -23.05 9.19
CA GLN A 317 -6.86 -22.79 10.57
C GLN A 317 -6.12 -23.97 11.24
N PHE A 318 -6.33 -25.20 10.77
CA PHE A 318 -5.64 -26.38 11.31
C PHE A 318 -4.15 -26.42 10.99
N ALA A 319 -3.71 -25.72 9.93
CA ALA A 319 -2.30 -25.68 9.52
C ALA A 319 -1.61 -24.33 9.85
N GLU A 320 -2.37 -23.32 10.29
CA GLU A 320 -1.87 -21.97 10.58
C GLU A 320 -1.07 -21.88 11.89
N PHE A 321 -1.12 -22.88 12.75
CA PHE A 321 -0.36 -22.92 14.00
C PHE A 321 0.42 -24.24 14.15
N GLY A 322 1.50 -24.17 14.91
CA GLY A 322 2.26 -25.33 15.36
C GLY A 322 2.40 -25.26 16.87
N THR A 323 2.62 -26.42 17.49
CA THR A 323 2.75 -26.51 18.95
C THR A 323 4.18 -26.84 19.34
N CYS A 324 4.77 -26.02 20.19
CA CYS A 324 6.07 -26.27 20.80
C CYS A 324 5.88 -26.81 22.21
N LYS A 325 6.56 -27.92 22.56
CA LYS A 325 6.50 -28.51 23.91
C LYS A 325 6.88 -27.53 25.03
N ILE A 326 7.77 -26.58 24.76
CA ILE A 326 8.28 -25.62 25.76
C ILE A 326 7.46 -24.31 25.76
N HIS A 327 7.03 -23.85 24.58
CA HIS A 327 6.53 -22.49 24.40
C HIS A 327 5.04 -22.39 24.05
N GLY A 328 4.35 -23.52 23.92
CA GLY A 328 2.97 -23.59 23.46
C GLY A 328 2.82 -23.32 21.97
N ASP A 329 1.63 -22.85 21.59
CA ASP A 329 1.28 -22.61 20.19
C ASP A 329 1.98 -21.39 19.61
N PHE A 330 2.33 -21.47 18.33
CA PHE A 330 2.94 -20.39 17.57
C PHE A 330 2.38 -20.38 16.15
N PRO A 331 2.28 -19.19 15.50
CA PRO A 331 1.83 -19.12 14.13
C PRO A 331 2.88 -19.68 13.17
N ARG A 332 2.43 -20.48 12.21
CA ARG A 332 3.23 -21.03 11.12
C ARG A 332 3.14 -20.11 9.90
N LYS A 333 4.25 -19.47 9.56
CA LYS A 333 4.37 -18.45 8.53
C LYS A 333 5.58 -18.70 7.65
N LEU A 334 5.45 -18.35 6.39
CA LEU A 334 6.57 -18.20 5.47
C LEU A 334 7.11 -16.76 5.55
N THR A 335 8.44 -16.60 5.45
CA THR A 335 9.03 -15.28 5.20
C THR A 335 8.87 -14.91 3.72
N GLU A 336 9.05 -13.64 3.38
CA GLU A 336 8.99 -13.18 1.99
C GLU A 336 10.00 -13.93 1.12
N GLU A 337 11.25 -14.04 1.60
CA GLU A 337 12.31 -14.71 0.85
C GLU A 337 11.97 -16.18 0.58
N LYS A 338 11.40 -16.88 1.57
CA LYS A 338 11.02 -18.29 1.45
C LYS A 338 9.80 -18.52 0.58
N LEU A 339 8.80 -17.65 0.66
CA LEU A 339 7.64 -17.74 -0.22
C LEU A 339 8.05 -17.47 -1.69
N VAL A 340 8.91 -16.49 -1.94
CA VAL A 340 9.45 -16.22 -3.29
C VAL A 340 10.27 -17.39 -3.81
N GLU A 341 11.15 -17.98 -2.98
CA GLU A 341 11.92 -19.20 -3.31
C GLU A 341 10.99 -20.32 -3.80
N VAL A 342 9.92 -20.61 -3.05
CA VAL A 342 8.94 -21.66 -3.37
C VAL A 342 8.15 -21.32 -4.64
N ILE A 343 7.67 -20.07 -4.78
CA ILE A 343 6.88 -19.62 -5.95
C ILE A 343 7.71 -19.72 -7.23
N GLU A 344 8.93 -19.17 -7.25
CA GLU A 344 9.74 -19.15 -8.46
C GLU A 344 10.16 -20.55 -8.91
N TRP A 345 10.47 -21.44 -7.97
CA TRP A 345 10.74 -22.84 -8.29
C TRP A 345 9.49 -23.52 -8.87
N CYS A 346 8.32 -23.34 -8.23
CA CYS A 346 7.08 -23.99 -8.65
C CYS A 346 6.55 -23.46 -9.99
N LYS A 347 6.81 -22.20 -10.35
CA LYS A 347 6.45 -21.67 -11.68
C LYS A 347 7.10 -22.44 -12.82
N ALA A 348 8.34 -22.92 -12.62
CA ALA A 348 9.09 -23.70 -13.60
C ALA A 348 8.80 -25.21 -13.52
N ALA A 349 8.24 -25.69 -12.39
CA ALA A 349 7.92 -27.10 -12.19
C ALA A 349 6.66 -27.50 -12.99
N GLU A 350 6.71 -28.71 -13.57
CA GLU A 350 5.54 -29.30 -14.21
C GLU A 350 4.46 -29.63 -13.18
N PRO A 351 3.20 -29.23 -13.41
CA PRO A 351 2.10 -29.65 -12.56
C PRO A 351 1.88 -31.16 -12.69
N ILE A 352 1.49 -31.80 -11.59
CA ILE A 352 1.11 -33.20 -11.55
C ILE A 352 -0.27 -33.34 -10.90
N ASN A 353 -1.08 -34.27 -11.41
CA ASN A 353 -2.33 -34.63 -10.73
C ASN A 353 -2.03 -35.09 -9.30
N TRP A 354 -2.76 -34.56 -8.31
CA TRP A 354 -2.49 -34.83 -6.90
C TRP A 354 -2.62 -36.33 -6.54
N ILE A 355 -3.55 -37.06 -7.14
CA ILE A 355 -3.69 -38.50 -6.92
C ILE A 355 -2.48 -39.22 -7.49
N LYS A 356 -2.06 -38.87 -8.72
CA LYS A 356 -0.85 -39.44 -9.34
C LYS A 356 0.39 -39.23 -8.46
N ALA A 357 0.56 -38.04 -7.89
CA ALA A 357 1.66 -37.77 -6.96
C ALA A 357 1.63 -38.68 -5.73
N THR A 358 0.46 -38.86 -5.11
CA THR A 358 0.31 -39.78 -3.97
C THR A 358 0.55 -41.23 -4.34
N ASP A 359 0.03 -41.71 -5.48
CA ASP A 359 0.24 -43.07 -5.96
C ASP A 359 1.74 -43.37 -6.14
N ILE A 360 2.47 -42.47 -6.80
CA ILE A 360 3.93 -42.58 -6.98
C ILE A 360 4.64 -42.59 -5.61
N ALA A 361 4.23 -41.73 -4.67
CA ALA A 361 4.81 -41.70 -3.33
C ALA A 361 4.65 -43.04 -2.60
N TYR A 362 3.48 -43.68 -2.72
CA TYR A 362 3.19 -45.00 -2.17
C TYR A 362 3.75 -46.18 -3.00
N GLY A 363 4.58 -45.90 -4.02
CA GLY A 363 5.26 -46.93 -4.82
C GLY A 363 4.38 -47.59 -5.89
N LYS A 364 3.24 -47.00 -6.25
CA LYS A 364 2.42 -47.46 -7.37
C LYS A 364 2.92 -46.87 -8.70
N ALA A 365 2.50 -47.46 -9.81
CA ALA A 365 2.98 -47.10 -11.15
C ALA A 365 2.55 -45.70 -11.65
N GLY A 366 1.56 -45.05 -11.01
CA GLY A 366 1.12 -43.70 -11.39
C GLY A 366 0.39 -43.63 -12.74
N ASP A 367 -0.27 -44.73 -13.13
CA ASP A 367 -0.92 -44.98 -14.41
C ASP A 367 -2.44 -45.07 -14.32
N ASN A 368 -3.03 -44.68 -13.18
CA ASN A 368 -4.48 -44.69 -12.96
C ASN A 368 -5.17 -43.47 -13.60
N THR A 369 -5.11 -43.40 -14.93
CA THR A 369 -5.62 -42.25 -15.71
C THR A 369 -7.10 -41.98 -15.45
N GLU A 370 -7.92 -43.03 -15.27
CA GLU A 370 -9.34 -42.90 -14.98
C GLU A 370 -9.59 -42.16 -13.66
N ALA A 371 -8.82 -42.44 -12.60
CA ALA A 371 -8.96 -41.72 -11.34
C ALA A 371 -8.55 -40.24 -11.45
N TYR A 372 -7.53 -39.95 -12.27
CA TYR A 372 -7.01 -38.59 -12.47
C TYR A 372 -8.01 -37.72 -13.23
N GLU A 373 -8.71 -38.30 -14.21
CA GLU A 373 -9.78 -37.64 -14.96
C GLU A 373 -11.03 -37.37 -14.11
N ARG A 374 -11.39 -38.31 -13.21
CA ARG A 374 -12.54 -38.14 -12.29
C ARG A 374 -12.31 -37.04 -11.24
N GLN A 375 -11.06 -36.84 -10.83
CA GLN A 375 -10.68 -35.84 -9.83
C GLN A 375 -9.58 -34.93 -10.40
N PRO A 376 -9.95 -34.02 -11.32
CA PRO A 376 -9.01 -33.11 -11.93
C PRO A 376 -8.52 -32.15 -10.86
N GLY A 377 -7.22 -32.19 -10.57
CA GLY A 377 -6.60 -31.29 -9.61
C GLY A 377 -5.09 -31.38 -9.75
N ASP A 378 -4.48 -30.27 -10.10
CA ASP A 378 -3.04 -30.21 -10.28
C ASP A 378 -2.38 -29.54 -9.09
N VAL A 379 -1.25 -30.11 -8.70
CA VAL A 379 -0.38 -29.59 -7.64
C VAL A 379 1.04 -29.47 -8.18
N ARG A 380 1.78 -28.54 -7.60
CA ARG A 380 3.23 -28.41 -7.80
C ARG A 380 3.92 -28.79 -6.50
N ILE A 381 4.88 -29.69 -6.55
CA ILE A 381 5.53 -30.22 -5.35
C ILE A 381 6.91 -29.57 -5.26
N TYR A 382 7.13 -28.72 -4.26
CA TYR A 382 8.43 -28.08 -4.03
C TYR A 382 9.49 -29.15 -3.75
N ASN A 383 10.36 -29.42 -4.73
CA ASN A 383 11.38 -30.47 -4.67
C ASN A 383 12.69 -30.02 -5.36
N PRO A 384 13.37 -29.02 -4.79
CA PRO A 384 14.59 -28.47 -5.38
C PRO A 384 15.75 -29.47 -5.47
N ASP A 385 15.71 -30.54 -4.69
CA ASP A 385 16.77 -31.56 -4.63
C ASP A 385 16.46 -32.79 -5.50
N ALA A 386 15.37 -32.77 -6.27
CA ALA A 386 14.93 -33.84 -7.16
C ALA A 386 14.85 -35.22 -6.48
N LEU A 387 14.43 -35.25 -5.22
CA LEU A 387 14.32 -36.48 -4.43
C LEU A 387 13.07 -37.29 -4.83
N PRO A 388 13.11 -38.64 -4.68
CA PRO A 388 11.93 -39.47 -4.90
C PRO A 388 10.74 -39.07 -4.03
N PHE A 389 9.52 -39.16 -4.56
CA PHE A 389 8.31 -38.80 -3.81
C PHE A 389 8.09 -39.67 -2.57
N SER A 390 8.54 -40.94 -2.60
CA SER A 390 8.53 -41.82 -1.42
C SER A 390 9.31 -41.26 -0.24
N ASP A 391 10.32 -40.44 -0.51
CA ASP A 391 11.28 -39.98 0.49
C ASP A 391 10.88 -38.62 1.07
N ILE A 392 10.07 -37.85 0.32
CA ILE A 392 9.69 -36.48 0.70
C ILE A 392 8.20 -36.32 1.02
N LEU A 393 7.32 -37.13 0.43
CA LEU A 393 5.86 -37.01 0.64
C LEU A 393 5.32 -37.95 1.70
N LEU A 394 6.12 -38.87 2.25
CA LEU A 394 5.68 -39.84 3.25
C LEU A 394 6.46 -39.71 4.55
N MET A 395 5.77 -39.93 5.68
CA MET A 395 6.38 -40.09 6.99
C MET A 395 5.76 -41.26 7.75
N ASP A 396 6.54 -41.87 8.64
CA ASP A 396 6.01 -42.86 9.57
C ASP A 396 5.15 -42.17 10.63
N SER A 397 3.88 -42.55 10.69
CA SER A 397 2.91 -42.06 11.68
C SER A 397 2.45 -43.22 12.54
N PRO A 398 2.61 -43.14 13.88
CA PRO A 398 2.06 -44.14 14.76
C PRO A 398 0.53 -43.99 14.84
N ILE A 399 -0.19 -45.06 14.56
CA ILE A 399 -1.64 -45.15 14.77
C ILE A 399 -1.95 -46.30 15.72
N MET A 400 -3.02 -46.14 16.49
CA MET A 400 -3.56 -47.23 17.30
C MET A 400 -4.51 -48.05 16.44
N ARG A 401 -4.17 -49.32 16.20
CA ARG A 401 -5.04 -50.29 15.52
C ARG A 401 -5.18 -51.51 16.42
N ASP A 402 -6.41 -51.84 16.79
CA ASP A 402 -6.73 -53.00 17.64
C ASP A 402 -5.94 -53.02 18.97
N GLY A 403 -5.71 -51.84 19.57
CA GLY A 403 -4.97 -51.70 20.83
C GLY A 403 -3.44 -51.80 20.71
N GLN A 404 -2.90 -51.99 19.50
CA GLN A 404 -1.47 -51.99 19.23
C GLN A 404 -1.05 -50.75 18.43
N GLN A 405 0.13 -50.21 18.75
CA GLN A 405 0.73 -49.12 18.00
C GLN A 405 1.37 -49.68 16.73
N VAL A 406 0.83 -49.31 15.58
CA VAL A 406 1.35 -49.70 14.26
C VAL A 406 1.78 -48.42 13.53
N ASN A 407 2.96 -48.45 12.91
CA ASN A 407 3.42 -47.35 12.06
C ASN A 407 2.84 -47.52 10.66
N ILE A 408 2.15 -46.49 10.18
CA ILE A 408 1.70 -46.39 8.78
C ILE A 408 2.46 -45.28 8.07
N LYS A 409 2.53 -45.36 6.75
CA LYS A 409 3.02 -44.26 5.90
C LYS A 409 1.89 -43.26 5.70
N SER A 410 2.03 -42.06 6.24
CA SER A 410 1.10 -40.94 6.04
C SER A 410 1.72 -39.88 5.16
N LEU A 411 0.88 -39.09 4.50
CA LEU A 411 1.33 -37.93 3.73
C LEU A 411 1.99 -36.89 4.64
N ALA A 412 3.12 -36.35 4.21
CA ALA A 412 4.03 -35.52 5.01
C ALA A 412 4.36 -34.21 4.30
N PHE A 413 3.35 -33.39 4.06
CA PHE A 413 3.51 -32.08 3.43
C PHE A 413 2.44 -31.11 3.92
N ASP A 414 2.75 -29.82 3.85
CA ASP A 414 1.75 -28.77 3.85
C ASP A 414 1.30 -28.43 2.45
N SER A 415 0.03 -28.08 2.30
CA SER A 415 -0.53 -27.60 1.03
C SER A 415 -0.88 -26.13 1.18
N ILE A 416 -0.35 -25.31 0.28
CA ILE A 416 -0.66 -23.88 0.21
C ILE A 416 -1.23 -23.49 -1.14
N GLU A 417 -2.14 -22.52 -1.16
CA GLU A 417 -2.60 -21.84 -2.36
C GLU A 417 -1.94 -20.46 -2.43
N THR A 418 -1.25 -20.18 -3.54
CA THR A 418 -0.64 -18.87 -3.79
C THR A 418 -0.46 -18.61 -5.29
N THR A 419 -0.66 -17.36 -5.73
CA THR A 419 -0.48 -16.95 -7.14
C THR A 419 -1.24 -17.81 -8.16
N GLY A 420 -2.39 -18.38 -7.77
CA GLY A 420 -3.19 -19.29 -8.61
C GLY A 420 -2.62 -20.71 -8.73
N MET A 421 -1.64 -21.09 -7.91
CA MET A 421 -1.06 -22.43 -7.83
C MET A 421 -1.41 -23.08 -6.50
N ASN A 422 -1.70 -24.39 -6.54
CA ASN A 422 -1.65 -25.26 -5.37
C ASN A 422 -0.25 -25.86 -5.26
N ILE A 423 0.43 -25.58 -4.15
CA ILE A 423 1.81 -26.00 -3.92
C ILE A 423 1.86 -26.91 -2.70
N TRP A 424 2.48 -28.07 -2.85
CA TRP A 424 2.84 -28.94 -1.74
C TRP A 424 4.27 -28.64 -1.29
N ILE A 425 4.44 -28.41 0.01
CA ILE A 425 5.71 -28.19 0.69
C ILE A 425 5.95 -29.41 1.57
N PRO A 426 6.78 -30.37 1.11
CA PRO A 426 7.23 -31.50 1.92
C PRO A 426 7.81 -31.08 3.28
N TYR A 427 7.45 -31.78 4.35
CA TYR A 427 7.93 -31.49 5.71
C TYR A 427 9.46 -31.56 5.82
N VAL A 428 10.12 -32.38 5.00
CA VAL A 428 11.58 -32.42 4.92
C VAL A 428 12.17 -31.04 4.61
N TYR A 429 11.52 -30.23 3.76
CA TYR A 429 12.00 -28.88 3.41
C TYR A 429 11.64 -27.84 4.45
N GLU A 430 10.56 -28.03 5.20
CA GLU A 430 10.31 -27.21 6.40
C GLU A 430 11.45 -27.35 7.40
N VAL A 431 11.91 -28.58 7.66
CA VAL A 431 12.96 -28.85 8.64
C VAL A 431 14.35 -28.47 8.10
N THR A 432 14.68 -28.87 6.87
CA THR A 432 16.03 -28.72 6.33
C THR A 432 16.31 -27.32 5.78
N ARG A 433 15.29 -26.65 5.22
CA ARG A 433 15.43 -25.33 4.58
C ARG A 433 14.69 -24.22 5.32
N GLY A 434 13.94 -24.54 6.38
CA GLY A 434 13.20 -23.54 7.16
C GLY A 434 12.17 -22.80 6.34
N ILE A 435 11.51 -23.47 5.39
CA ILE A 435 10.52 -22.84 4.48
C ILE A 435 9.37 -22.23 5.29
N ILE A 436 8.82 -23.00 6.21
CA ILE A 436 7.86 -22.56 7.22
C ILE A 436 8.61 -22.43 8.54
N ASN A 437 8.40 -21.33 9.27
CA ASN A 437 9.15 -21.10 10.50
C ASN A 437 8.88 -22.19 11.55
N SER A 438 9.93 -22.57 12.27
CA SER A 438 9.78 -23.34 13.50
C SER A 438 9.41 -22.41 14.66
N CYS A 439 9.36 -22.93 15.90
CA CYS A 439 9.03 -22.12 17.07
C CYS A 439 9.98 -20.90 17.19
N PRO A 440 9.47 -19.65 17.05
CA PRO A 440 10.34 -18.47 17.01
C PRO A 440 11.11 -18.23 18.31
N LYS A 441 10.55 -18.68 19.45
CA LYS A 441 11.20 -18.57 20.76
C LYS A 441 12.40 -19.52 20.86
N CYS A 442 12.26 -20.77 20.41
CA CYS A 442 13.37 -21.71 20.35
C CYS A 442 14.50 -21.22 19.44
N GLU A 443 14.18 -20.62 18.28
CA GLU A 443 15.19 -20.07 17.37
C GLU A 443 15.95 -18.89 17.98
N LYS A 444 15.26 -17.99 18.70
CA LYS A 444 15.90 -16.90 19.42
C LYS A 444 16.86 -17.40 20.50
N THR A 445 16.42 -18.38 21.29
CA THR A 445 17.22 -19.01 22.34
C THR A 445 18.49 -19.67 21.77
N LYS A 446 18.38 -20.39 20.65
CA LYS A 446 19.53 -20.93 19.91
C LYS A 446 20.51 -19.85 19.43
N ARG A 447 20.00 -18.72 18.95
CA ARG A 447 20.83 -17.58 18.48
C ARG A 447 21.50 -16.80 19.62
N GLN A 448 20.93 -16.84 20.82
CA GLN A 448 21.44 -16.12 22.00
C GLN A 448 22.36 -16.96 22.90
N GLY A 449 22.61 -18.23 22.55
CA GLY A 449 23.53 -19.11 23.29
C GLY A 449 23.06 -19.51 24.68
N SER A 450 21.78 -19.28 25.03
CA SER A 450 21.21 -19.72 26.30
C SER A 450 20.48 -21.05 26.11
N THR A 451 20.83 -22.07 26.91
CA THR A 451 20.08 -23.33 26.95
C THR A 451 18.83 -23.12 27.82
N PRO A 452 17.61 -23.43 27.35
CA PRO A 452 16.44 -23.37 28.22
C PRO A 452 16.48 -24.56 29.18
N THR A 453 16.50 -24.27 30.48
CA THR A 453 16.35 -25.25 31.55
C THR A 453 14.95 -25.86 31.47
N VAL A 454 14.87 -27.15 31.17
CA VAL A 454 13.62 -27.91 31.26
C VAL A 454 13.40 -28.24 32.74
N ALA A 455 12.38 -27.65 33.35
CA ALA A 455 11.89 -28.12 34.64
C ALA A 455 11.07 -29.40 34.39
N SER A 456 11.48 -30.47 35.10
CA SER A 456 10.92 -31.82 35.11
C SER A 456 9.47 -31.89 35.59
#